data_AF-A0A6J7L8H9-F1
#
_entry.id   AF-A0A6J7L8H9-F1
#
_cell.length_a   1.000
_cell.length_b   1.000
_cell.length_c   1.000
_cell.angle_alpha   90.00
_cell.angle_beta   90.00
_cell.angle_gamma   90.00
#
_symmetry.space_group_name_H-M   'P 1'
#
loop_
_entity.id
_entity.type
_entity.pdbx_description
1 polymer ?
#
loop_
_entity_poly.entity_id
_entity_poly.type
_entity_poly.pdbx_seq_one_letter_code
_entity_poly.pdbx_strand_id
1 'polypeptide(L)'
;MAIHVFFDGAALAVAYKVNSSLGIAVFIALLVHAFSDGLNTVSMLVKNGTWSARGKYLLGVDAVARIGGASLGTYLAISDQWLNIYLALFAGFVIYIATSHILPEAHSRHPSRVTMLTTLAGVGIMWAVVAAL
;
A
#
# COMPACT_ATOMS: atom_id res chain seq x y z
N MET A 1 -0.25 11.02 -3.87
CA MET A 1 0.68 10.26 -3.02
C MET A 1 0.47 10.48 -1.53
N ALA A 2 0.62 11.67 -0.93
CA ALA A 2 0.50 11.76 0.54
C ALA A 2 -0.82 11.23 1.16
N ILE A 3 -1.98 11.44 0.50
CA ILE A 3 -3.29 11.04 1.02
C ILE A 3 -3.47 9.51 1.08
N HIS A 4 -3.17 8.77 0.00
CA HIS A 4 -3.34 7.30 0.04
C HIS A 4 -2.39 6.66 1.07
N VAL A 5 -1.15 7.13 1.15
CA VAL A 5 -0.15 6.65 2.12
C VAL A 5 -0.55 6.92 3.57
N PHE A 6 -1.22 8.05 3.82
CA PHE A 6 -1.83 8.32 5.12
C PHE A 6 -2.92 7.30 5.44
N PHE A 7 -3.81 7.01 4.49
CA PHE A 7 -4.86 6.01 4.67
C PHE A 7 -4.29 4.59 4.83
N ASP A 8 -3.19 4.23 4.17
CA ASP A 8 -2.50 2.95 4.38
C ASP A 8 -2.02 2.82 5.84
N GLY A 9 -1.43 3.89 6.38
CA GLY A 9 -1.03 3.95 7.77
C GLY A 9 -2.22 3.79 8.73
N ALA A 10 -3.32 4.50 8.46
CA ALA A 10 -4.53 4.38 9.28
C ALA A 10 -5.13 2.97 9.21
N ALA A 11 -5.15 2.35 8.04
CA ALA A 11 -5.60 0.97 7.84
C ALA A 11 -4.75 -0.03 8.62
N LEU A 12 -3.42 0.16 8.68
CA LEU A 12 -2.54 -0.66 9.51
C LEU A 12 -2.93 -0.61 11.00
N ALA A 13 -3.14 0.59 11.54
CA ALA A 13 -3.52 0.74 12.94
C ALA A 13 -4.91 0.15 13.24
N VAL A 14 -5.85 0.33 12.32
CA VAL A 14 -7.18 -0.29 12.38
C VAL A 14 -7.09 -1.82 12.34
N ALA A 15 -6.24 -2.38 11.48
CA ALA A 15 -6.04 -3.83 11.40
C ALA A 15 -5.56 -4.42 12.73
N TYR A 16 -4.60 -3.76 13.40
CA TYR A 16 -4.13 -4.16 14.74
C TYR A 16 -5.20 -4.07 15.82
N LYS A 17 -6.22 -3.21 15.67
CA LYS A 17 -7.37 -3.14 16.59
C LYS A 17 -8.33 -4.31 16.43
N VAL A 18 -8.45 -4.86 15.22
CA VAL A 18 -9.28 -6.04 14.98
C VAL A 18 -8.62 -7.27 15.61
N ASN A 19 -7.39 -7.60 15.21
CA ASN A 19 -6.54 -8.60 15.86
C ASN A 19 -5.08 -8.48 15.41
N SER A 20 -4.16 -9.08 16.18
CA SER A 20 -2.72 -9.02 15.91
C SER A 20 -2.31 -9.74 14.62
N SER A 21 -2.92 -10.88 14.27
CA SER A 21 -2.63 -11.61 13.04
C SER A 21 -2.91 -10.78 11.78
N LEU A 22 -4.08 -10.13 11.73
CA LEU A 22 -4.49 -9.23 10.65
C LEU A 22 -3.56 -8.01 10.59
N GLY A 23 -3.22 -7.43 11.74
CA GLY A 23 -2.25 -6.33 11.81
C GLY A 23 -0.90 -6.71 11.19
N ILE A 24 -0.37 -7.89 11.52
CA ILE A 24 0.88 -8.40 10.94
C ILE A 24 0.74 -8.66 9.43
N ALA A 25 -0.37 -9.25 8.99
CA ALA A 25 -0.61 -9.48 7.56
C ALA A 25 -0.64 -8.18 6.76
N VAL A 26 -1.36 -7.16 7.26
CA VAL A 26 -1.44 -5.83 6.64
C VAL A 26 -0.09 -5.11 6.72
N PHE A 27 0.67 -5.26 7.81
CA PHE A 27 2.02 -4.71 7.92
C PHE A 27 2.96 -5.24 6.84
N ILE A 28 2.97 -6.55 6.63
CA ILE A 28 3.80 -7.19 5.60
C ILE A 28 3.38 -6.70 4.21
N ALA A 29 2.06 -6.68 3.93
CA ALA A 29 1.52 -6.16 2.67
C ALA A 29 1.95 -4.71 2.44
N LEU A 30 1.89 -3.89 3.48
CA LEU A 30 2.25 -2.48 3.47
C LEU A 30 3.74 -2.27 3.22
N LEU A 31 4.59 -3.05 3.87
CA LEU A 31 6.04 -2.98 3.68
C LEU A 31 6.42 -3.27 2.21
N VAL A 32 5.83 -4.32 1.62
CA VAL A 32 6.12 -4.73 0.25
C VAL A 32 5.69 -3.66 -0.77
N HIS A 33 4.46 -3.15 -0.69
CA HIS A 33 3.99 -2.18 -1.69
C HIS A 33 4.56 -0.77 -1.45
N ALA A 34 4.77 -0.35 -0.19
CA ALA A 34 5.36 0.96 0.11
C ALA A 34 6.79 1.08 -0.44
N PHE A 35 7.55 -0.03 -0.45
CA PHE A 35 8.84 -0.08 -1.11
C PHE A 35 8.71 0.14 -2.62
N SER A 36 7.75 -0.53 -3.26
CA SER A 36 7.47 -0.36 -4.69
C SER A 36 7.00 1.07 -5.04
N ASP A 37 6.20 1.71 -4.18
CA ASP A 37 5.77 3.10 -4.36
C ASP A 37 6.94 4.10 -4.25
N GLY A 38 7.87 3.85 -3.33
CA GLY A 38 9.11 4.61 -3.21
C GLY A 38 9.96 4.49 -4.48
N LEU A 39 10.15 3.27 -5.00
CA LEU A 39 10.84 3.03 -6.26
C LEU A 39 10.14 3.69 -7.46
N ASN A 40 8.80 3.65 -7.51
CA ASN A 40 8.04 4.31 -8.56
C ASN A 40 8.24 5.83 -8.52
N THR A 41 8.22 6.44 -7.34
CA THR A 41 8.47 7.88 -7.15
C THR A 41 9.88 8.26 -7.61
N VAL A 42 10.90 7.50 -7.18
CA VAL A 42 12.30 7.76 -7.56
C VAL A 42 12.48 7.59 -9.08
N SER A 43 12.02 6.48 -9.65
CA SER A 43 12.19 6.18 -11.07
C SER A 43 11.49 7.19 -11.96
N MET A 44 10.29 7.65 -11.60
CA MET A 44 9.57 8.70 -12.33
C MET A 44 10.32 10.04 -12.31
N LEU A 45 10.81 10.46 -11.14
CA LEU A 45 11.55 11.72 -11.00
C LEU A 45 12.87 11.70 -11.77
N VAL A 46 13.60 10.59 -11.71
CA VAL A 46 14.85 10.38 -12.45
C VAL A 46 14.58 10.40 -13.96
N LYS A 47 13.58 9.65 -14.42
CA LYS A 47 13.20 9.58 -15.85
C LYS A 47 12.78 10.94 -16.41
N ASN A 48 12.10 11.75 -15.60
CA ASN A 48 11.67 13.09 -16.00
C ASN A 48 12.78 14.16 -15.85
N GLY A 49 14.00 13.78 -15.44
CA GLY A 49 15.10 14.73 -15.21
C GLY A 49 14.86 15.70 -14.04
N THR A 50 13.90 15.40 -13.17
CA THR A 50 13.48 16.26 -12.05
C THR A 50 13.98 15.77 -10.70
N TRP A 51 14.80 14.71 -10.69
CA TRP A 51 15.47 14.22 -9.49
C TRP A 51 16.34 15.31 -8.87
N SER A 52 15.98 15.71 -7.66
CA SER A 52 16.60 16.80 -6.91
C SER A 52 16.32 16.61 -5.41
N ALA A 53 16.69 17.59 -4.58
CA ALA A 53 16.28 17.63 -3.17
C ALA A 53 14.77 17.45 -2.97
N ARG A 54 13.96 17.84 -3.97
CA ARG A 54 12.51 17.64 -3.98
C ARG A 54 12.09 16.17 -3.95
N GLY A 55 12.86 15.27 -4.56
CA GLY A 55 12.58 13.83 -4.51
C GLY A 55 12.74 13.24 -3.11
N LYS A 56 13.80 13.62 -2.41
CA LYS A 56 14.02 13.24 -1.01
C LYS A 56 12.91 13.80 -0.11
N TYR A 57 12.50 15.05 -0.36
CA TYR A 57 11.37 15.65 0.35
C TYR A 57 10.07 14.87 0.15
N LEU A 58 9.75 14.46 -1.08
CA LEU A 58 8.55 13.67 -1.37
C LEU A 58 8.55 12.32 -0.64
N LEU A 59 9.70 11.62 -0.59
CA LEU A 59 9.84 10.39 0.20
C LEU A 59 9.70 10.64 1.71
N GLY A 60 10.21 11.76 2.20
CA GLY A 60 10.03 12.17 3.60
C GLY A 60 8.56 12.45 3.95
N VAL A 61 7.84 13.16 3.08
CA VAL A 61 6.40 13.40 3.22
C VAL A 61 5.64 12.08 3.22
N ASP A 62 6.04 11.12 2.37
CA ASP A 62 5.45 9.79 2.33
C ASP A 62 5.60 9.06 3.68
N ALA A 63 6.83 9.02 4.22
CA ALA A 63 7.10 8.40 5.50
C ALA A 63 6.32 9.06 6.66
N VAL A 64 6.29 10.40 6.70
CA VAL A 64 5.55 11.15 7.72
C VAL A 64 4.04 10.91 7.59
N ALA A 65 3.50 10.89 6.37
CA ALA A 65 2.09 10.61 6.14
C ALA A 65 1.72 9.20 6.64
N ARG A 66 2.56 8.19 6.37
CA ARG A 66 2.31 6.81 6.78
C ARG A 66 2.34 6.64 8.30
N ILE A 67 3.36 7.19 8.94
CA ILE A 67 3.49 7.17 10.42
C ILE A 67 2.35 7.98 11.05
N GLY A 68 2.02 9.14 10.49
CA GLY A 68 0.92 9.99 10.95
C GLY A 68 -0.43 9.29 10.86
N GLY A 69 -0.69 8.58 9.75
CA GLY A 69 -1.87 7.76 9.55
C GLY A 69 -1.99 6.65 10.60
N ALA A 70 -0.91 5.90 10.83
CA ALA A 70 -0.90 4.83 11.83
C ALA A 70 -1.05 5.36 13.26
N SER A 71 -0.38 6.46 13.59
CA SER A 71 -0.48 7.10 14.90
C SER A 71 -1.90 7.59 15.17
N LEU A 72 -2.49 8.36 14.24
CA LEU A 72 -3.87 8.84 14.40
C LEU A 72 -4.88 7.69 14.38
N GLY A 73 -4.70 6.69 13.50
CA GLY A 73 -5.52 5.48 13.44
C GLY A 73 -5.53 4.71 14.77
N THR A 74 -4.44 4.74 15.52
CA THR A 74 -4.34 4.11 16.86
C THR A 74 -5.22 4.81 17.89
N TYR A 75 -5.39 6.13 17.81
CA TYR A 75 -6.22 6.88 18.75
C TYR A 75 -7.71 6.97 18.34
N LEU A 76 -8.04 6.69 17.08
CA LEU A 76 -9.44 6.72 16.63
C LEU A 76 -10.28 5.59 17.25
N ALA A 77 -11.16 5.91 18.19
CA ALA A 77 -12.16 4.98 18.69
C ALA A 77 -13.31 4.88 17.68
N ILE A 78 -13.33 3.79 16.92
CA ILE A 78 -14.34 3.50 15.90
C ILE A 78 -15.09 2.25 16.35
N SER A 79 -16.42 2.23 16.27
CA SER A 79 -17.17 1.01 16.60
C SER A 79 -16.91 -0.09 15.56
N ASP A 80 -17.02 -1.36 15.96
CA ASP A 80 -16.71 -2.51 15.10
C ASP A 80 -17.44 -2.48 13.75
N GLN A 81 -18.68 -2.00 13.73
CA GLN A 81 -19.46 -1.85 12.49
C GLN A 81 -18.81 -0.86 11.52
N TRP A 82 -18.42 0.32 12.00
CA TRP A 82 -17.78 1.34 11.16
C TRP A 82 -16.35 0.93 10.78
N LEU A 83 -15.67 0.17 11.64
CA LEU A 83 -14.35 -0.40 11.39
C LEU A 83 -14.37 -1.37 10.20
N ASN A 84 -15.33 -2.30 10.20
CA ASN A 84 -15.51 -3.28 9.13
C ASN A 84 -15.89 -2.61 7.80
N ILE A 85 -16.76 -1.60 7.84
CA ILE A 85 -17.13 -0.81 6.65
C ILE A 85 -15.90 -0.08 6.10
N TYR A 86 -15.09 0.54 6.96
CA TYR A 86 -13.86 1.22 6.55
C TYR A 86 -12.87 0.25 5.90
N LEU A 87 -12.62 -0.92 6.50
CA LEU A 87 -11.73 -1.93 5.94
C LEU A 87 -12.23 -2.47 4.60
N ALA A 88 -13.53 -2.72 4.46
CA ALA A 88 -14.13 -3.17 3.21
C ALA A 88 -14.00 -2.11 2.10
N LEU A 89 -14.28 -0.86 2.42
CA LEU A 89 -14.15 0.27 1.49
C LEU A 89 -12.69 0.48 1.08
N PHE A 90 -11.77 0.43 2.04
CA PHE A 90 -10.33 0.54 1.80
C PHE A 90 -9.81 -0.60 0.90
N ALA A 91 -10.17 -1.84 1.20
CA ALA A 91 -9.83 -2.99 0.35
C ALA A 91 -10.37 -2.81 -1.08
N GLY A 92 -11.61 -2.32 -1.22
CA GLY A 92 -12.20 -1.99 -2.53
C GLY A 92 -11.40 -0.93 -3.29
N PHE A 93 -10.97 0.14 -2.64
CA PHE A 93 -10.10 1.16 -3.25
C PHE A 93 -8.76 0.59 -3.71
N VAL A 94 -8.11 -0.23 -2.88
CA VAL A 94 -6.84 -0.87 -3.23
C VAL A 94 -7.01 -1.79 -4.45
N ILE A 95 -8.07 -2.61 -4.48
CA ILE A 95 -8.38 -3.46 -5.63
C ILE A 95 -8.65 -2.62 -6.88
N TYR A 96 -9.42 -1.54 -6.76
CA TYR A 96 -9.71 -0.63 -7.87
C TYR A 96 -8.42 -0.01 -8.43
N ILE A 97 -7.55 0.55 -7.59
CA ILE A 97 -6.28 1.16 -8.02
C ILE A 97 -5.37 0.11 -8.67
N ALA A 98 -5.24 -1.06 -8.03
CA ALA A 98 -4.42 -2.16 -8.52
C ALA A 98 -4.87 -2.62 -9.92
N THR A 99 -6.17 -2.73 -10.15
CA THR A 99 -6.71 -3.27 -11.42
C THR A 99 -6.87 -2.22 -12.52
N SER A 100 -7.18 -0.96 -12.18
CA SER A 100 -7.45 0.10 -13.16
C SER A 100 -6.20 0.85 -13.63
N HIS A 101 -5.17 0.95 -12.77
CA HIS A 101 -3.97 1.74 -13.05
C HIS A 101 -2.69 0.92 -13.02
N ILE A 102 -2.45 0.17 -11.94
CA ILE A 102 -1.15 -0.51 -11.74
C ILE A 102 -0.99 -1.71 -12.68
N LEU A 103 -1.97 -2.61 -12.73
CA LEU A 103 -1.91 -3.81 -13.54
C LEU A 103 -1.86 -3.51 -15.05
N PRO A 104 -2.65 -2.56 -15.59
CA PRO A 104 -2.55 -2.16 -16.99
C PRO A 104 -1.23 -1.47 -17.33
N GLU A 105 -0.71 -0.58 -16.47
CA GLU A 105 0.59 0.08 -16.72
C GLU A 105 1.76 -0.92 -16.69
N ALA A 106 1.72 -1.89 -15.78
CA ALA A 106 2.72 -2.96 -15.74
C ALA A 106 2.72 -3.80 -17.03
N HIS A 107 1.54 -4.07 -17.60
CA HIS A 107 1.40 -4.87 -18.82
C HIS A 107 1.56 -4.04 -20.10
N SER A 108 1.38 -2.72 -20.09
CA SER A 108 1.49 -1.88 -21.29
C SER A 108 2.94 -1.64 -21.72
N ARG A 109 3.86 -1.49 -20.75
CA ARG A 109 5.28 -1.19 -20.99
C ARG A 109 6.11 -2.42 -21.30
N HIS A 110 5.80 -3.54 -20.64
CA HIS A 110 6.49 -4.82 -20.79
C HIS A 110 5.48 -5.97 -20.82
N PRO A 111 4.63 -6.07 -21.87
CA PRO A 111 3.70 -7.17 -22.01
C PRO A 111 4.49 -8.48 -22.18
N SER A 112 4.56 -9.25 -21.10
CA SER A 112 5.30 -10.49 -21.05
C SER A 112 4.58 -11.48 -20.14
N ARG A 113 4.68 -12.77 -20.49
CA ARG A 113 4.25 -13.86 -19.60
C ARG A 113 4.93 -13.76 -18.23
N VAL A 114 6.14 -13.19 -18.18
CA VAL A 114 6.88 -12.95 -16.93
C VAL A 114 6.14 -11.97 -16.03
N THR A 115 5.64 -10.85 -16.56
CA THR A 115 4.88 -9.85 -15.80
C THR A 115 3.64 -10.48 -15.16
N MET A 116 2.90 -11.28 -15.93
CA MET A 116 1.73 -12.01 -15.43
C MET A 116 2.10 -13.05 -14.36
N LEU A 117 3.17 -13.81 -14.56
CA LEU A 117 3.67 -14.77 -13.56
C LEU A 117 4.08 -14.07 -12.27
N THR A 118 4.73 -12.91 -12.34
CA THR A 118 5.10 -12.13 -11.14
C THR A 118 3.89 -11.59 -10.39
N THR A 119 2.84 -11.14 -11.09
CA THR A 119 1.58 -10.74 -10.46
C THR A 119 0.93 -11.91 -9.73
N LEU A 120 0.81 -13.07 -10.39
CA LEU A 120 0.24 -14.28 -9.79
C LEU A 120 1.08 -14.78 -8.60
N ALA A 121 2.40 -14.70 -8.70
CA ALA A 121 3.30 -15.04 -7.60
C ALA A 121 3.09 -14.11 -6.40
N GLY A 122 2.94 -12.79 -6.63
CA GLY A 122 2.63 -11.83 -5.56
C GLY A 122 1.31 -12.14 -4.85
N VAL A 123 0.27 -12.47 -5.62
CA VAL A 123 -1.04 -12.91 -5.06
C VAL A 123 -0.87 -14.20 -4.24
N GLY A 124 -0.14 -15.18 -4.77
CA GLY A 124 0.12 -16.45 -4.07
C GLY A 124 0.91 -16.29 -2.79
N ILE A 125 1.93 -15.43 -2.77
CA ILE A 125 2.72 -15.10 -1.58
C ILE A 125 1.83 -14.45 -0.52
N MET A 126 1.04 -13.45 -0.90
CA MET A 126 0.15 -12.78 0.06
C MET A 126 -0.93 -13.72 0.59
N TRP A 127 -1.49 -14.59 -0.24
CA TRP A 127 -2.41 -15.64 0.21
C TRP A 127 -1.75 -16.58 1.21
N ALA A 128 -0.52 -17.02 0.95
CA ALA A 128 0.23 -17.89 1.88
C ALA A 128 0.53 -17.20 3.22
N VAL A 129 0.89 -15.92 3.20
CA VAL A 129 1.08 -15.12 4.42
C VAL A 129 -0.20 -15.04 5.24
N VAL A 130 -1.33 -14.73 4.59
CA VAL A 130 -2.63 -14.66 5.28
C VAL A 130 -3.08 -16.03 5.78
N ALA A 131 -2.83 -17.11 5.04
CA ALA A 131 -3.20 -18.47 5.44
C ALA A 131 -2.35 -19.02 6.60
N ALA A 132 -1.17 -18.44 6.85
CA ALA A 132 -0.25 -18.86 7.90
C ALA A 132 -0.36 -18.03 9.21
N LEU A 133 -1.14 -16.94 9.19
CA LEU A 133 -1.34 -16.02 10.33
C LEU A 133 -2.73 -16.19 10.95
#